data_AF-A0A9Q4HW97-F1
#
_entry.id   AF-A0A9Q4HW97-F1
#
_cell.length_a   1.000
_cell.length_b   1.000
_cell.length_c   1.000
_cell.angle_alpha   90.00
_cell.angle_beta   90.00
_cell.angle_gamma   90.00
#
_symmetry.space_group_name_H-M   'P 1'
#
loop_
_entity.id
_entity.type
_entity.pdbx_description
1 polymer ?
#
loop_
_entity_poly.entity_id
_entity_poly.type
_entity_poly.pdbx_seq_one_letter_code
_entity_poly.pdbx_strand_id
1 'polypeptide(L)'
;MNINEHKLSKESLDVLERMKRQLDLSEDWNNIPKKDLVSVTEALSTQDASILIPRVVTGMMREAAEPYYIGSDLLQKVRLTEGRSIEFPSIGAMRAHDIGESQSYLEETVDFQLHRTQEVKVGKSGMIVRVTDEMINDSQWDVIGILVRKAGEAMARLKEEKIFKQFSKHGHIVFDNDIRQKYPEAGTSGMDIEGNNNNTMSTEDMIDLFIAVMSNGYNPTDVLMHPLTWSVFFKNDIMQSLTHAALGGSQITNLQISPDQVQGRIPFAININFTPFAPFNFETKKFDMYVVDRQNVGILLEKDPLTTEQFDDPMRDIQSIKIKERYGIGVLNEGRAVATARNLAFEKSYPAPERIKIVS
;
A
#
# COMPACT_ATOMS: atom_id res chain seq x y z
N MET A 1 -7.48 12.34 -22.41
CA MET A 1 -7.95 13.21 -23.51
C MET A 1 -9.13 14.04 -23.06
N ASN A 2 -8.95 15.36 -23.01
CA ASN A 2 -9.94 16.41 -23.32
C ASN A 2 -9.17 17.72 -23.21
N ILE A 3 -8.58 18.11 -24.34
CA ILE A 3 -7.85 19.35 -24.52
C ILE A 3 -8.90 20.33 -25.02
N ASN A 4 -9.46 21.13 -24.13
CA ASN A 4 -10.06 22.40 -24.53
C ASN A 4 -10.05 23.37 -23.35
N GLU A 5 -9.63 24.58 -23.68
CA GLU A 5 -9.82 25.83 -22.92
C GLU A 5 -8.86 26.15 -21.78
N HIS A 6 -7.57 26.27 -22.13
CA HIS A 6 -6.84 27.48 -21.79
C HIS A 6 -6.05 27.95 -23.02
N LYS A 7 -6.06 29.27 -23.24
CA LYS A 7 -5.55 29.99 -24.42
C LYS A 7 -4.12 29.59 -24.79
N LEU A 8 -3.97 28.59 -25.65
CA LEU A 8 -2.69 28.16 -26.19
C LEU A 8 -2.67 28.44 -27.69
N SER A 9 -1.58 29.03 -28.19
CA SER A 9 -1.37 29.20 -29.63
C SER A 9 -1.36 27.83 -30.32
N LYS A 10 -1.82 27.77 -31.59
CA LYS A 10 -1.79 26.53 -32.38
C LYS A 10 -0.38 25.96 -32.53
N GLU A 11 0.63 26.83 -32.56
CA GLU A 11 2.05 26.46 -32.61
C GLU A 11 2.50 25.77 -31.31
N SER A 12 1.99 26.22 -30.16
CA SER A 12 2.34 25.66 -28.84
C SER A 12 1.72 24.28 -28.59
N LEU A 13 0.56 24.00 -29.20
CA LEU A 13 -0.05 22.66 -29.16
C LEU A 13 0.74 21.66 -30.00
N ASP A 14 1.24 22.06 -31.17
CA ASP A 14 2.07 21.23 -32.06
C ASP A 14 3.43 20.91 -31.40
N VAL A 15 4.07 21.91 -30.76
CA VAL A 15 5.29 21.70 -29.96
C VAL A 15 5.04 20.74 -28.79
N LEU A 16 3.89 20.82 -28.12
CA LEU A 16 3.53 19.92 -27.02
C LEU A 16 3.26 18.49 -27.49
N GLU A 17 2.58 18.29 -28.61
CA GLU A 17 2.35 16.96 -29.18
C GLU A 17 3.68 16.31 -29.59
N ARG A 18 4.59 17.08 -30.20
CA ARG A 18 5.94 16.61 -30.52
C ARG A 18 6.76 16.29 -29.28
N MET A 19 6.69 17.13 -28.24
CA MET A 19 7.36 16.89 -26.96
C MET A 19 6.85 15.63 -26.25
N LYS A 20 5.52 15.42 -26.21
CA LYS A 20 4.92 14.20 -25.66
C LYS A 20 5.37 12.96 -26.41
N ARG A 21 5.46 13.05 -27.73
CA ARG A 21 5.92 11.97 -28.60
C ARG A 21 7.40 11.63 -28.39
N GLN A 22 8.24 12.62 -28.11
CA GLN A 22 9.66 12.41 -27.78
C GLN A 22 9.91 11.89 -26.36
N LEU A 23 8.97 12.07 -25.44
CA LEU A 23 9.07 11.60 -24.04
C LEU A 23 8.53 10.18 -23.84
N ASP A 24 7.87 9.62 -24.87
CA ASP A 24 7.34 8.26 -24.87
C ASP A 24 8.41 7.27 -25.35
N LEU A 25 8.75 6.31 -24.49
CA LEU A 25 9.78 5.29 -24.74
C LEU A 25 9.30 4.18 -25.69
N SER A 26 8.04 4.21 -26.11
CA SER A 26 7.43 3.20 -26.97
C SER A 26 7.65 3.44 -28.47
N GLU A 27 8.09 4.64 -28.87
CA GLU A 27 8.39 4.96 -30.27
C GLU A 27 9.90 4.97 -30.56
N ASP A 28 10.28 4.33 -31.67
CA ASP A 28 11.67 4.15 -32.09
C ASP A 28 12.24 5.46 -32.69
N TRP A 29 13.16 6.10 -31.97
CA TRP A 29 13.70 7.44 -32.25
C TRP A 29 14.32 7.63 -33.65
N ASN A 30 14.72 6.54 -34.30
CA ASN A 30 15.34 6.55 -35.63
C ASN A 30 14.36 6.88 -36.77
N ASN A 31 13.04 6.83 -36.53
CA ASN A 31 12.03 7.09 -37.56
C ASN A 31 11.39 8.49 -37.46
N ILE A 32 11.83 9.33 -36.52
CA ILE A 32 11.30 10.69 -36.35
C ILE A 32 12.12 11.65 -37.23
N PRO A 33 11.52 12.35 -38.21
CA PRO A 33 12.24 13.29 -39.05
C PRO A 33 12.80 14.44 -38.19
N LYS A 34 14.06 14.85 -38.43
CA LYS A 34 14.79 15.89 -37.66
C LYS A 34 14.04 17.22 -37.48
N LYS A 35 13.02 17.49 -38.31
CA LYS A 35 12.17 18.68 -38.27
C LYS A 35 11.08 18.62 -37.17
N ASP A 36 10.75 17.43 -36.69
CA ASP A 36 9.77 17.20 -35.63
C ASP A 36 10.42 17.04 -34.24
N LEU A 37 11.76 17.09 -34.17
CA LEU A 37 12.50 17.07 -32.92
C LEU A 37 12.48 18.48 -32.29
N VAL A 38 11.90 18.61 -31.10
CA VAL A 38 11.87 19.88 -30.37
C VAL A 38 13.16 19.99 -29.54
N SER A 39 13.92 21.07 -29.74
CA SER A 39 15.07 21.36 -28.90
C SER A 39 14.62 21.79 -27.50
N VAL A 40 15.34 21.39 -26.44
CA VAL A 40 14.96 21.76 -25.06
C VAL A 40 14.91 23.27 -24.89
N THR A 41 15.75 24.02 -25.59
CA THR A 41 15.77 25.49 -25.59
C THR A 41 14.55 26.12 -26.27
N GLU A 42 14.02 25.52 -27.34
CA GLU A 42 12.75 25.94 -27.98
C GLU A 42 11.53 25.63 -27.10
N ALA A 43 11.56 24.48 -26.41
CA ALA A 43 10.55 24.10 -25.41
C ALA A 43 10.63 24.95 -24.13
N LEU A 44 11.81 25.42 -23.71
CA LEU A 44 11.95 26.27 -22.52
C LEU A 44 11.71 27.76 -22.80
N SER A 45 12.00 28.23 -24.02
CA SER A 45 11.85 29.64 -24.42
C SER A 45 10.42 30.02 -24.83
N THR A 46 9.58 29.04 -25.18
CA THR A 46 8.16 29.28 -25.46
C THR A 46 7.42 29.53 -24.14
N GLN A 47 6.84 30.73 -23.98
CA GLN A 47 6.16 31.15 -22.73
C GLN A 47 5.08 30.15 -22.27
N ASP A 48 4.39 29.53 -23.23
CA ASP A 48 3.34 28.53 -22.99
C ASP A 48 3.89 27.16 -22.58
N ALA A 49 5.09 26.80 -23.03
CA ALA A 49 5.69 25.50 -22.74
C ALA A 49 6.26 25.43 -21.30
N SER A 50 6.67 26.57 -20.72
CA SER A 50 7.05 26.62 -19.30
C SER A 50 5.92 26.20 -18.34
N ILE A 51 4.66 26.38 -18.73
CA ILE A 51 3.48 25.97 -17.94
C ILE A 51 3.15 24.48 -18.16
N LEU A 52 3.41 23.97 -19.36
CA LEU A 52 3.03 22.62 -19.77
C LEU A 52 4.05 21.55 -19.33
N ILE A 53 5.34 21.89 -19.28
CA ILE A 53 6.41 20.98 -18.85
C ILE A 53 6.16 20.42 -17.44
N PRO A 54 5.89 21.24 -16.40
CA PRO A 54 5.57 20.72 -15.07
C PRO A 54 4.35 19.80 -15.05
N ARG A 55 3.34 20.06 -15.90
CA ARG A 55 2.12 19.25 -15.98
C ARG A 55 2.37 17.89 -16.63
N VAL A 56 3.23 17.83 -17.65
CA VAL A 56 3.64 16.57 -18.29
C VAL A 56 4.52 15.76 -17.34
N VAL A 57 5.50 16.41 -16.70
CA VAL A 57 6.39 15.79 -15.70
C VAL A 57 5.59 15.20 -14.54
N THR A 58 4.62 15.95 -13.99
CA THR A 58 3.73 15.44 -12.92
C THR A 58 2.83 14.30 -13.41
N GLY A 59 2.35 14.37 -14.65
CA GLY A 59 1.60 13.27 -15.29
C GLY A 59 2.42 11.98 -15.37
N MET A 60 3.62 12.06 -15.93
CA MET A 60 4.55 10.92 -16.05
C MET A 60 4.96 10.36 -14.68
N MET A 61 5.13 11.21 -13.68
CA MET A 61 5.41 10.78 -12.31
C MET A 61 4.24 10.06 -11.67
N ARG A 62 3.00 10.55 -11.87
CA ARG A 62 1.81 9.91 -11.34
C ARG A 62 1.58 8.55 -11.99
N GLU A 63 1.69 8.47 -13.30
CA GLU A 63 1.58 7.22 -14.05
C GLU A 63 2.65 6.20 -13.61
N ALA A 64 3.90 6.63 -13.42
CA ALA A 64 4.96 5.77 -12.89
C ALA A 64 4.75 5.35 -11.42
N ALA A 65 3.95 6.10 -10.66
CA ALA A 65 3.68 5.85 -9.25
C ALA A 65 2.48 4.92 -8.99
N GLU A 66 1.48 4.94 -9.88
CA GLU A 66 0.26 4.12 -9.80
C GLU A 66 0.47 2.60 -9.62
N PRO A 67 1.47 1.91 -10.22
CA PRO A 67 1.60 0.46 -10.08
C PRO A 67 1.94 -0.03 -8.66
N TYR A 68 2.29 0.85 -7.72
CA TYR A 68 2.69 0.47 -6.36
C TYR A 68 1.61 0.72 -5.29
N TYR A 69 0.45 1.29 -5.62
CA TYR A 69 -0.52 1.81 -4.65
C TYR A 69 -1.48 0.78 -4.03
N ILE A 70 -0.97 -0.29 -3.43
CA ILE A 70 -1.83 -1.27 -2.75
C ILE A 70 -2.40 -0.69 -1.45
N GLY A 71 -1.55 -0.14 -0.57
CA GLY A 71 -1.98 0.43 0.71
C GLY A 71 -2.77 1.72 0.53
N SER A 72 -2.39 2.57 -0.42
CA SER A 72 -3.08 3.84 -0.69
C SER A 72 -4.51 3.66 -1.19
N ASP A 73 -4.84 2.53 -1.83
CA ASP A 73 -6.19 2.23 -2.30
C ASP A 73 -7.08 1.59 -1.21
N LEU A 74 -6.48 1.06 -0.14
CA LEU A 74 -7.20 0.62 1.06
C LEU A 74 -7.63 1.78 1.97
N LEU A 75 -7.08 2.99 1.74
CA LEU A 75 -7.38 4.17 2.54
C LEU A 75 -8.39 5.07 1.83
N GLN A 76 -9.37 5.58 2.58
CA GLN A 76 -10.30 6.57 2.07
C GLN A 76 -9.60 7.92 1.92
N LYS A 77 -9.54 8.43 0.68
CA LYS A 77 -8.89 9.70 0.35
C LYS A 77 -9.78 10.88 0.79
N VAL A 78 -9.29 11.70 1.70
CA VAL A 78 -9.97 12.92 2.16
C VAL A 78 -9.08 14.12 1.83
N ARG A 79 -9.63 15.09 1.10
CA ARG A 79 -8.90 16.30 0.70
C ARG A 79 -9.05 17.39 1.75
N LEU A 80 -7.93 17.99 2.12
CA LEU A 80 -7.87 19.06 3.11
C LEU A 80 -7.51 20.38 2.41
N THR A 81 -8.46 21.31 2.34
CA THR A 81 -8.25 22.63 1.74
C THR A 81 -7.52 23.58 2.69
N GLU A 82 -7.87 23.59 3.98
CA GLU A 82 -7.31 24.47 5.00
C GLU A 82 -7.07 23.72 6.33
N GLY A 83 -5.95 24.02 7.02
CA GLY A 83 -5.53 23.33 8.26
C GLY A 83 -4.24 22.49 8.13
N ARG A 84 -3.63 22.08 9.26
CA ARG A 84 -2.41 21.23 9.30
C ARG A 84 -2.70 19.81 9.84
N SER A 85 -3.80 19.65 10.54
CA SER A 85 -4.31 18.38 11.04
C SER A 85 -5.82 18.40 10.99
N ILE A 86 -6.41 17.21 10.88
CA ILE A 86 -7.82 16.98 11.16
C ILE A 86 -7.85 15.91 12.25
N GLU A 87 -8.65 16.18 13.28
CA GLU A 87 -9.00 15.18 14.27
C GLU A 87 -10.19 14.38 13.75
N PHE A 88 -9.99 13.07 13.59
CA PHE A 88 -11.09 12.18 13.29
C PHE A 88 -11.58 11.58 14.60
N PRO A 89 -12.83 11.86 15.01
CA PRO A 89 -13.45 11.09 16.06
C PRO A 89 -13.61 9.65 15.56
N SER A 90 -13.51 8.67 16.45
CA SER A 90 -13.88 7.30 16.13
C SER A 90 -15.36 7.27 15.81
N ILE A 91 -15.72 6.97 14.56
CA ILE A 91 -17.11 6.88 14.15
C ILE A 91 -17.59 5.50 14.57
N GLY A 92 -18.44 5.46 15.62
CA GLY A 92 -19.18 4.25 15.95
C GLY A 92 -20.09 3.86 14.78
N ALA A 93 -20.33 2.55 14.61
CA ALA A 93 -21.26 2.08 13.59
C ALA A 93 -22.65 2.69 13.83
N MET A 94 -23.12 3.53 12.90
CA MET A 94 -24.50 4.02 12.91
C MET A 94 -25.42 2.83 12.67
N ARG A 95 -26.41 2.63 13.53
CA ARG A 95 -27.35 1.50 13.43
C ARG A 95 -28.70 2.01 12.96
N ALA A 96 -29.20 1.42 11.88
CA ALA A 96 -30.58 1.59 11.50
C ALA A 96 -31.48 0.89 12.52
N HIS A 97 -32.49 1.61 13.00
CA HIS A 97 -33.53 1.06 13.87
C HIS A 97 -34.79 0.87 13.05
N ASP A 98 -35.51 -0.24 13.30
CA ASP A 98 -36.83 -0.45 12.71
C ASP A 98 -37.80 0.60 13.27
N ILE A 99 -38.35 1.44 12.36
CA ILE A 99 -39.30 2.50 12.70
C ILE A 99 -40.71 1.95 12.51
N GLY A 100 -41.53 2.00 13.55
CA GLY A 100 -42.96 1.71 13.45
C GLY A 100 -43.70 2.82 12.68
N GLU A 101 -44.79 2.49 12.00
CA GLU A 101 -45.54 3.31 11.01
C GLU A 101 -45.91 4.75 11.44
N SER A 102 -45.79 5.11 12.73
CA SER A 102 -46.09 6.45 13.27
C SER A 102 -44.95 7.07 14.12
N GLN A 103 -43.75 6.48 14.16
CA GLN A 103 -42.63 7.04 14.92
C GLN A 103 -41.77 7.97 14.05
N SER A 104 -41.26 9.03 14.66
CA SER A 104 -40.26 9.92 14.05
C SER A 104 -38.94 9.19 13.86
N TYR A 105 -38.22 9.51 12.78
CA TYR A 105 -36.84 9.09 12.60
C TYR A 105 -36.02 9.50 13.82
N LEU A 106 -35.35 8.54 14.45
CA LEU A 106 -34.37 8.82 15.49
C LEU A 106 -33.13 9.40 14.81
N GLU A 107 -32.78 10.64 15.17
CA GLU A 107 -31.50 11.22 14.78
C GLU A 107 -30.40 10.62 15.66
N GLU A 108 -29.73 9.58 15.15
CA GLU A 108 -28.50 9.08 15.77
C GLU A 108 -27.37 10.06 15.41
N THR A 109 -27.08 11.01 16.30
CA THR A 109 -25.84 11.78 16.21
C THR A 109 -24.69 10.91 16.69
N VAL A 110 -23.65 10.78 15.89
CA VAL A 110 -22.43 10.06 16.28
C VAL A 110 -21.89 10.71 17.56
N ASP A 111 -21.82 9.98 18.68
CA ASP A 111 -21.30 10.55 19.93
C ASP A 111 -19.81 10.86 19.77
N PHE A 112 -19.51 12.15 19.64
CA PHE A 112 -18.18 12.69 19.39
C PHE A 112 -17.32 12.79 20.66
N GLN A 113 -17.83 12.42 21.84
CA GLN A 113 -17.24 12.83 23.12
C GLN A 113 -16.49 11.75 23.90
N LEU A 114 -16.62 10.45 23.57
CA LEU A 114 -16.16 9.39 24.48
C LEU A 114 -14.87 8.64 24.13
N HIS A 115 -14.28 8.84 22.95
CA HIS A 115 -13.06 8.13 22.53
C HIS A 115 -11.98 9.11 22.08
N ARG A 116 -10.72 8.77 22.42
CA ARG A 116 -9.53 9.59 22.17
C ARG A 116 -9.45 9.94 20.68
N THR A 117 -9.70 11.20 20.33
CA THR A 117 -9.62 11.68 18.95
C THR A 117 -8.21 11.44 18.42
N GLN A 118 -8.10 10.73 17.29
CA GLN A 118 -6.80 10.49 16.67
C GLN A 118 -6.50 11.68 15.75
N GLU A 119 -5.62 12.57 16.22
CA GLU A 119 -5.14 13.70 15.42
C GLU A 119 -4.24 13.19 14.30
N VAL A 120 -4.71 13.29 13.05
CA VAL A 120 -3.90 12.95 11.88
C VAL A 120 -3.19 14.21 11.40
N LYS A 121 -1.86 14.24 11.56
CA LYS A 121 -1.01 15.36 11.14
C LYS A 121 -0.56 15.19 9.70
N VAL A 122 -0.68 16.26 8.92
CA VAL A 122 -0.16 16.30 7.55
C VAL A 122 1.35 16.46 7.60
N GLY A 123 2.07 15.47 7.07
CA GLY A 123 3.51 15.50 6.87
C GLY A 123 3.89 16.00 5.48
N LYS A 124 5.07 16.60 5.35
CA LYS A 124 5.64 16.97 4.05
C LYS A 124 6.64 15.90 3.61
N SER A 125 6.45 15.37 2.41
CA SER A 125 7.39 14.47 1.74
C SER A 125 7.87 15.12 0.45
N GLY A 126 9.13 14.91 0.06
CA GLY A 126 9.63 15.48 -1.17
C GLY A 126 11.04 15.02 -1.50
N MET A 127 11.43 15.23 -2.76
CA MET A 127 12.74 14.90 -3.30
C MET A 127 13.16 15.96 -4.31
N ILE A 128 14.46 16.14 -4.51
CA ILE A 128 15.01 17.02 -5.54
C ILE A 128 15.73 16.15 -6.57
N VAL A 129 15.31 16.27 -7.83
CA VAL A 129 16.01 15.72 -8.99
C VAL A 129 16.84 16.84 -9.59
N ARG A 130 18.14 16.60 -9.79
CA ARG A 130 19.05 17.57 -10.39
C ARG A 130 19.26 17.19 -11.85
N VAL A 131 19.13 18.16 -12.73
CA VAL A 131 19.39 18.06 -14.17
C VAL A 131 20.50 19.06 -14.48
N THR A 132 21.61 18.62 -15.06
CA THR A 132 22.71 19.52 -15.42
C THR A 132 22.38 20.29 -16.69
N ASP A 133 22.98 21.46 -16.87
CA ASP A 133 22.78 22.25 -18.08
C ASP A 133 23.34 21.56 -19.33
N GLU A 134 24.37 20.71 -19.20
CA GLU A 134 24.85 19.85 -20.29
C GLU A 134 23.74 18.91 -20.79
N MET A 135 22.98 18.28 -19.89
CA MET A 135 21.88 17.40 -20.28
C MET A 135 20.76 18.15 -21.00
N ILE A 136 20.56 19.42 -20.66
CA ILE A 136 19.58 20.32 -21.30
C ILE A 136 20.09 20.75 -22.67
N ASN A 137 21.35 21.18 -22.77
CA ASN A 137 21.98 21.62 -24.02
C ASN A 137 22.08 20.47 -25.04
N ASP A 138 22.42 19.26 -24.57
CA ASP A 138 22.49 18.04 -25.39
C ASP A 138 21.10 17.43 -25.67
N SER A 139 20.03 18.06 -25.19
CA SER A 139 18.64 17.63 -25.40
C SER A 139 18.35 16.18 -25.00
N GLN A 140 18.91 15.72 -23.88
CA GLN A 140 18.76 14.35 -23.37
C GLN A 140 17.41 14.15 -22.65
N TRP A 141 16.30 14.27 -23.38
CA TRP A 141 14.95 14.09 -22.85
C TRP A 141 14.72 12.71 -22.22
N ASP A 142 15.31 11.66 -22.79
CA ASP A 142 15.17 10.29 -22.28
C ASP A 142 15.76 10.15 -20.87
N VAL A 143 16.92 10.75 -20.63
CA VAL A 143 17.60 10.67 -19.33
C VAL A 143 16.82 11.46 -18.28
N ILE A 144 16.34 12.65 -18.63
CA ILE A 144 15.47 13.46 -17.76
C ILE A 144 14.18 12.69 -17.45
N GLY A 145 13.57 12.07 -18.46
CA GLY A 145 12.37 11.25 -18.31
C GLY A 145 12.58 10.07 -17.36
N ILE A 146 13.70 9.34 -17.46
CA ILE A 146 14.04 8.24 -16.54
C ILE A 146 14.21 8.76 -15.11
N LEU A 147 14.93 9.86 -14.91
CA LEU A 147 15.13 10.45 -13.57
C LEU A 147 13.81 10.88 -12.93
N VAL A 148 12.92 11.51 -13.71
CA VAL A 148 11.58 11.92 -13.27
C VAL A 148 10.72 10.72 -12.91
N ARG A 149 10.69 9.67 -13.73
CA ARG A 149 9.93 8.43 -13.44
C ARG A 149 10.46 7.73 -12.18
N LYS A 150 11.78 7.59 -12.06
CA LYS A 150 12.42 7.02 -10.85
C LYS A 150 12.12 7.85 -9.60
N ALA A 151 12.00 9.16 -9.77
CA ALA A 151 11.60 10.03 -8.70
C ALA A 151 10.13 9.85 -8.27
N GLY A 152 9.23 9.66 -9.24
CA GLY A 152 7.84 9.28 -8.98
C GLY A 152 7.72 7.94 -8.26
N GLU A 153 8.44 6.92 -8.73
CA GLU A 153 8.50 5.60 -8.09
C GLU A 153 8.96 5.72 -6.62
N ALA A 154 10.05 6.46 -6.34
CA ALA A 154 10.57 6.61 -4.98
C ALA A 154 9.58 7.31 -4.03
N MET A 155 8.86 8.32 -4.52
CA MET A 155 7.82 9.01 -3.75
C MET A 155 6.64 8.07 -3.42
N ALA A 156 6.24 7.22 -4.38
CA ALA A 156 5.20 6.21 -4.16
C ALA A 156 5.63 5.17 -3.10
N ARG A 157 6.86 4.66 -3.21
CA ARG A 157 7.43 3.70 -2.24
C ARG A 157 7.43 4.25 -0.82
N LEU A 158 7.86 5.51 -0.65
CA LEU A 158 7.88 6.14 0.67
C LEU A 158 6.48 6.33 1.25
N LYS A 159 5.47 6.62 0.40
CA LYS A 159 4.08 6.74 0.83
C LYS A 159 3.56 5.39 1.33
N GLU A 160 3.74 4.33 0.55
CA GLU A 160 3.34 2.97 0.93
C GLU A 160 4.03 2.50 2.21
N GLU A 161 5.35 2.69 2.33
CA GLU A 161 6.10 2.33 3.54
C GLU A 161 5.55 3.06 4.78
N LYS A 162 5.17 4.33 4.66
CA LYS A 162 4.53 5.05 5.77
C LYS A 162 3.17 4.47 6.13
N ILE A 163 2.39 4.01 5.16
CA ILE A 163 1.08 3.37 5.41
C ILE A 163 1.27 2.10 6.25
N PHE A 164 2.14 1.19 5.81
CA PHE A 164 2.40 -0.06 6.56
C PHE A 164 3.01 0.20 7.94
N LYS A 165 3.86 1.22 8.09
CA LYS A 165 4.34 1.65 9.41
C LYS A 165 3.21 2.15 10.32
N GLN A 166 2.21 2.84 9.77
CA GLN A 166 1.03 3.22 10.56
C GLN A 166 0.19 1.99 10.93
N PHE A 167 0.04 1.00 10.06
CA PHE A 167 -0.65 -0.25 10.37
C PHE A 167 0.05 -1.04 11.50
N SER A 168 1.37 -1.20 11.48
CA SER A 168 2.08 -1.86 12.60
C SER A 168 2.02 -1.09 13.91
N LYS A 169 1.85 0.24 13.87
CA LYS A 169 1.82 1.10 15.06
C LYS A 169 0.44 1.23 15.69
N HIS A 170 -0.59 1.37 14.86
CA HIS A 170 -1.96 1.66 15.30
C HIS A 170 -2.94 0.53 15.06
N GLY A 171 -2.58 -0.51 14.30
CA GLY A 171 -3.42 -1.70 14.13
C GLY A 171 -3.60 -2.47 15.44
N HIS A 172 -4.71 -3.18 15.54
CA HIS A 172 -5.00 -4.07 16.64
C HIS A 172 -4.04 -5.27 16.62
N ILE A 173 -3.11 -5.30 17.56
CA ILE A 173 -2.10 -6.37 17.65
C ILE A 173 -2.76 -7.61 18.25
N VAL A 174 -2.89 -8.67 17.45
CA VAL A 174 -3.43 -9.96 17.91
C VAL A 174 -2.29 -10.86 18.39
N PHE A 175 -1.21 -10.91 17.63
CA PHE A 175 -0.02 -11.69 17.96
C PHE A 175 1.24 -10.83 17.93
N ASP A 176 2.11 -11.04 18.90
CA ASP A 176 3.44 -10.45 18.95
C ASP A 176 4.41 -11.41 19.65
N ASN A 177 5.25 -12.07 18.85
CA ASN A 177 6.16 -13.10 19.34
C ASN A 177 7.32 -12.57 20.18
N ASP A 178 7.64 -11.27 20.10
CA ASP A 178 8.73 -10.69 20.91
C ASP A 178 8.33 -10.56 22.38
N ILE A 179 7.04 -10.35 22.65
CA ILE A 179 6.52 -10.23 24.03
C ILE A 179 6.10 -11.58 24.63
N ARG A 180 6.23 -12.68 23.88
CA ARG A 180 5.85 -14.03 24.31
C ARG A 180 6.50 -14.45 25.64
N GLN A 181 7.73 -14.02 25.89
CA GLN A 181 8.43 -14.30 27.16
C GLN A 181 7.73 -13.69 28.38
N LYS A 182 6.98 -12.59 28.17
CA LYS A 182 6.24 -11.89 29.21
C LYS A 182 4.76 -12.28 29.25
N TYR A 183 4.16 -12.53 28.08
CA TYR A 183 2.76 -12.92 27.91
C TYR A 183 2.69 -14.14 26.97
N PRO A 184 2.62 -15.37 27.51
CA PRO A 184 2.60 -16.59 26.72
C PRO A 184 1.46 -16.66 25.69
N GLU A 185 0.32 -16.02 25.98
CA GLU A 185 -0.88 -15.92 25.14
C GLU A 185 -0.72 -15.01 23.92
N ALA A 186 0.29 -14.15 23.89
CA ALA A 186 0.55 -13.25 22.76
C ALA A 186 1.36 -13.90 21.63
N GLY A 187 1.91 -15.10 21.87
CA GLY A 187 2.71 -15.82 20.91
C GLY A 187 1.86 -16.69 19.97
N THR A 188 2.34 -16.88 18.75
CA THR A 188 1.72 -17.80 17.79
C THR A 188 1.96 -19.27 18.16
N SER A 189 1.05 -20.14 17.70
CA SER A 189 1.00 -21.57 18.02
C SER A 189 1.85 -22.46 17.10
N GLY A 190 2.58 -21.88 16.14
CA GLY A 190 3.43 -22.64 15.24
C GLY A 190 4.57 -23.40 15.95
N MET A 191 4.83 -24.63 15.47
CA MET A 191 5.80 -25.55 16.07
C MET A 191 6.92 -25.95 15.10
N ASP A 192 8.09 -26.27 15.67
CA ASP A 192 9.19 -26.94 14.96
C ASP A 192 8.95 -28.47 14.85
N ILE A 193 9.92 -29.17 14.26
CA ILE A 193 9.86 -30.62 14.06
C ILE A 193 9.87 -31.42 15.37
N GLU A 194 10.34 -30.80 16.46
CA GLU A 194 10.44 -31.40 17.79
C GLU A 194 9.20 -31.12 18.64
N GLY A 195 8.26 -30.32 18.13
CA GLY A 195 7.04 -29.91 18.84
C GLY A 195 7.26 -28.74 19.81
N ASN A 196 8.38 -28.03 19.72
CA ASN A 196 8.60 -26.78 20.43
C ASN A 196 8.04 -25.61 19.63
N ASN A 197 7.69 -24.53 20.31
CA ASN A 197 7.16 -23.35 19.63
C ASN A 197 8.29 -22.60 18.91
N ASN A 198 8.18 -22.45 17.59
CA ASN A 198 9.18 -21.77 16.76
C ASN A 198 8.76 -20.34 16.37
N ASN A 199 7.71 -19.80 17.00
CA ASN A 199 7.18 -18.46 16.72
C ASN A 199 6.80 -18.26 15.23
N THR A 200 6.55 -19.34 14.49
CA THR A 200 5.88 -19.27 13.20
C THR A 200 4.36 -19.34 13.40
N MET A 201 3.60 -19.17 12.33
CA MET A 201 2.14 -19.17 12.36
C MET A 201 1.58 -20.54 11.92
N SER A 202 0.58 -21.04 12.65
CA SER A 202 -0.24 -22.19 12.24
C SER A 202 -1.49 -21.74 11.45
N THR A 203 -2.19 -22.67 10.81
CA THR A 203 -3.47 -22.37 10.13
C THR A 203 -4.54 -21.89 11.11
N GLU A 204 -4.50 -22.33 12.37
CA GLU A 204 -5.43 -21.92 13.43
C GLU A 204 -5.18 -20.45 13.84
N ASP A 205 -3.92 -20.04 13.98
CA ASP A 205 -3.56 -18.64 14.25
C ASP A 205 -4.07 -17.68 13.15
N MET A 206 -4.08 -18.13 11.90
CA MET A 206 -4.62 -17.35 10.78
C MET A 206 -6.14 -17.16 10.92
N ILE A 207 -6.85 -18.17 11.41
CA ILE A 207 -8.30 -18.09 11.68
C ILE A 207 -8.55 -17.15 12.86
N ASP A 208 -7.71 -17.17 13.89
CA ASP A 208 -7.82 -16.26 15.04
C ASP A 208 -7.62 -14.80 14.63
N LEU A 209 -6.76 -14.51 13.64
CA LEU A 209 -6.67 -13.17 13.06
C LEU A 209 -7.98 -12.72 12.40
N PHE A 210 -8.65 -13.61 11.67
CA PHE A 210 -9.97 -13.31 11.10
C PHE A 210 -11.02 -13.10 12.19
N ILE A 211 -11.02 -13.95 13.21
CA ILE A 211 -11.94 -13.84 14.35
C ILE A 211 -11.70 -12.54 15.10
N ALA A 212 -10.46 -12.07 15.24
CA ALA A 212 -10.17 -10.79 15.89
C ALA A 212 -10.75 -9.58 15.14
N VAL A 213 -10.75 -9.60 13.81
CA VAL A 213 -11.41 -8.55 13.00
C VAL A 213 -12.93 -8.65 13.14
N MET A 214 -13.48 -9.86 13.12
CA MET A 214 -14.92 -10.10 13.26
C MET A 214 -15.45 -9.80 14.67
N SER A 215 -14.68 -10.06 15.72
CA SER A 215 -15.06 -9.73 17.11
C SER A 215 -15.12 -8.23 17.34
N ASN A 216 -14.36 -7.46 16.57
CA ASN A 216 -14.44 -6.01 16.51
C ASN A 216 -15.61 -5.49 15.65
N GLY A 217 -16.38 -6.37 15.00
CA GLY A 217 -17.54 -6.03 14.18
C GLY A 217 -17.24 -5.68 12.72
N TYR A 218 -16.03 -5.98 12.23
CA TYR A 218 -15.61 -5.74 10.84
C TYR A 218 -15.53 -7.03 10.04
N ASN A 219 -15.61 -6.90 8.71
CA ASN A 219 -15.53 -8.05 7.81
C ASN A 219 -14.11 -8.15 7.21
N PRO A 220 -13.35 -9.21 7.49
CA PRO A 220 -12.02 -9.39 6.89
C PRO A 220 -12.12 -9.60 5.38
N THR A 221 -11.58 -8.68 4.57
CA THR A 221 -11.63 -8.75 3.10
C THR A 221 -10.28 -9.04 2.46
N ASP A 222 -9.20 -8.58 3.08
CA ASP A 222 -7.86 -8.59 2.51
C ASP A 222 -6.81 -9.05 3.52
N VAL A 223 -5.89 -9.89 3.06
CA VAL A 223 -4.66 -10.25 3.76
C VAL A 223 -3.50 -9.58 3.05
N LEU A 224 -2.69 -8.83 3.81
CA LEU A 224 -1.51 -8.14 3.32
C LEU A 224 -0.26 -8.75 3.92
N MET A 225 0.68 -9.13 3.06
CA MET A 225 1.97 -9.68 3.50
C MET A 225 3.09 -9.44 2.50
N HIS A 226 4.33 -9.65 2.94
CA HIS A 226 5.49 -9.59 2.07
C HIS A 226 5.53 -10.83 1.13
N PRO A 227 5.79 -10.69 -0.18
CA PRO A 227 5.73 -11.82 -1.13
C PRO A 227 6.62 -13.02 -0.76
N LEU A 228 7.75 -12.77 -0.09
CA LEU A 228 8.65 -13.86 0.34
C LEU A 228 8.01 -14.78 1.40
N THR A 229 7.08 -14.27 2.20
CA THR A 229 6.51 -14.98 3.35
C THR A 229 5.45 -16.00 2.93
N TRP A 230 4.87 -15.86 1.74
CA TRP A 230 3.97 -16.84 1.13
C TRP A 230 4.54 -18.27 1.13
N SER A 231 5.87 -18.39 0.97
CA SER A 231 6.52 -19.71 0.93
C SER A 231 6.39 -20.50 2.23
N VAL A 232 6.18 -19.84 3.38
CA VAL A 232 5.91 -20.50 4.67
C VAL A 232 4.54 -21.19 4.61
N PHE A 233 3.51 -20.49 4.14
CA PHE A 233 2.16 -21.04 4.01
C PHE A 233 2.08 -22.18 3.01
N PHE A 234 2.72 -22.03 1.85
CA PHE A 234 2.76 -23.10 0.85
C PHE A 234 3.42 -24.38 1.38
N LYS A 235 4.51 -24.24 2.14
CA LYS A 235 5.19 -25.38 2.77
C LYS A 235 4.35 -26.01 3.88
N ASN A 236 3.65 -25.21 4.66
CA ASN A 236 2.78 -25.67 5.73
C ASN A 236 1.56 -26.42 5.17
N ASP A 237 0.95 -25.95 4.08
CA ASP A 237 -0.18 -26.61 3.40
C ASP A 237 0.21 -27.95 2.76
N ILE A 238 1.37 -28.02 2.10
CA ILE A 238 1.92 -29.29 1.62
C ILE A 238 2.17 -30.26 2.78
N MET A 239 2.69 -29.78 3.92
CA MET A 239 2.93 -30.67 5.05
C MET A 239 1.63 -31.17 5.68
N GLN A 240 0.62 -30.31 5.82
CA GLN A 240 -0.70 -30.69 6.34
C GLN A 240 -1.46 -31.63 5.40
N SER A 241 -1.35 -31.44 4.08
CA SER A 241 -1.95 -32.34 3.10
C SER A 241 -1.23 -33.69 3.01
N LEU A 242 0.10 -33.70 3.13
CA LEU A 242 0.89 -34.94 3.17
C LEU A 242 0.66 -35.74 4.47
N THR A 243 0.52 -35.08 5.62
CA THR A 243 0.18 -35.79 6.87
C THR A 243 -1.25 -36.34 6.84
N HIS A 244 -2.20 -35.61 6.25
CA HIS A 244 -3.57 -36.12 6.05
C HIS A 244 -3.62 -37.30 5.06
N ALA A 245 -2.80 -37.28 4.01
CA ALA A 245 -2.67 -38.40 3.06
C ALA A 245 -1.94 -39.62 3.66
N ALA A 246 -1.02 -39.42 4.60
CA ALA A 246 -0.28 -40.50 5.26
C ALA A 246 -1.08 -41.21 6.38
N LEU A 247 -2.12 -40.59 6.94
CA LEU A 247 -2.92 -41.10 8.07
C LEU A 247 -4.22 -41.83 7.66
N GLY A 248 -4.28 -42.37 6.44
CA GLY A 248 -5.35 -43.31 6.05
C GLY A 248 -6.64 -42.71 5.50
N GLY A 249 -6.63 -41.42 5.12
CA GLY A 249 -7.67 -40.83 4.27
C GLY A 249 -7.57 -41.35 2.84
N SER A 250 -8.59 -42.11 2.42
CA SER A 250 -8.75 -42.70 1.09
C SER A 250 -8.39 -41.76 -0.09
N GLN A 251 -7.44 -42.22 -0.92
CA GLN A 251 -7.26 -41.97 -2.36
C GLN A 251 -7.51 -40.53 -2.88
N ILE A 252 -6.46 -39.70 -2.92
CA ILE A 252 -6.35 -38.61 -3.90
C ILE A 252 -4.98 -38.69 -4.60
N THR A 253 -4.93 -39.51 -5.66
CA THR A 253 -3.83 -39.62 -6.64
C THR A 253 -3.88 -38.49 -7.68
N ASN A 254 -3.85 -37.22 -7.23
CA ASN A 254 -3.42 -36.04 -8.00
C ASN A 254 -3.64 -34.77 -7.18
N LEU A 255 -2.63 -34.37 -6.40
CA LEU A 255 -2.57 -33.03 -5.81
C LEU A 255 -2.25 -32.01 -6.91
N GLN A 256 -3.27 -31.60 -7.66
CA GLN A 256 -3.26 -30.29 -8.33
C GLN A 256 -3.90 -29.31 -7.35
N ILE A 257 -3.07 -28.63 -6.56
CA ILE A 257 -3.49 -27.54 -5.68
C ILE A 257 -3.88 -26.37 -6.59
N SER A 258 -5.16 -26.32 -6.98
CA SER A 258 -5.76 -25.14 -7.58
C SER A 258 -6.09 -24.14 -6.47
N PRO A 259 -5.88 -22.83 -6.68
CA PRO A 259 -6.23 -21.78 -5.72
C PRO A 259 -7.67 -21.86 -5.16
N ASP A 260 -8.59 -22.52 -5.87
CA ASP A 260 -9.99 -22.76 -5.46
C ASP A 260 -10.13 -23.68 -4.22
N GLN A 261 -9.22 -24.62 -3.96
CA GLN A 261 -9.37 -25.52 -2.79
C GLN A 261 -8.99 -24.87 -1.46
N VAL A 262 -8.23 -23.78 -1.48
CA VAL A 262 -7.95 -22.98 -0.28
C VAL A 262 -9.13 -22.05 0.02
N GLN A 263 -9.84 -21.57 -1.02
CA GLN A 263 -11.10 -20.83 -0.86
C GLN A 263 -12.24 -21.67 -0.27
N GLY A 264 -12.28 -22.98 -0.55
CA GLY A 264 -13.33 -23.87 -0.03
C GLY A 264 -13.30 -24.15 1.48
N ARG A 265 -12.26 -23.72 2.21
CA ARG A 265 -12.10 -23.94 3.66
C ARG A 265 -12.35 -22.69 4.51
N ILE A 266 -12.51 -21.53 3.89
CA ILE A 266 -12.76 -20.26 4.56
C ILE A 266 -14.16 -19.79 4.15
N PRO A 267 -15.09 -19.53 5.10
CA PRO A 267 -16.51 -19.27 4.78
C PRO A 267 -16.77 -17.90 4.11
N PHE A 268 -15.73 -17.16 3.73
CA PHE A 268 -15.80 -15.83 3.12
C PHE A 268 -14.69 -15.62 2.10
N ALA A 269 -14.94 -14.77 1.10
CA ALA A 269 -13.99 -14.45 0.04
C ALA A 269 -12.87 -13.52 0.56
N ILE A 270 -11.65 -14.04 0.64
CA ILE A 270 -10.45 -13.28 1.02
C ILE A 270 -9.60 -13.00 -0.21
N ASN A 271 -9.14 -11.76 -0.35
CA ASN A 271 -8.10 -11.39 -1.31
C ASN A 271 -6.73 -11.42 -0.60
N ILE A 272 -5.74 -12.09 -1.19
CA ILE A 272 -4.38 -12.10 -0.68
C ILE A 272 -3.55 -11.16 -1.55
N ASN A 273 -3.14 -10.03 -0.98
CA ASN A 273 -2.31 -9.05 -1.69
C ASN A 273 -0.89 -9.10 -1.15
N PHE A 274 0.06 -9.24 -2.06
CA PHE A 274 1.48 -9.21 -1.73
C PHE A 274 2.05 -7.82 -1.97
N THR A 275 2.73 -7.28 -0.96
CA THR A 275 3.37 -5.97 -1.04
C THR A 275 4.81 -6.06 -0.55
N PRO A 276 5.81 -5.60 -1.33
CA PRO A 276 7.19 -5.55 -0.88
C PRO A 276 7.42 -4.50 0.23
N PHE A 277 6.42 -3.66 0.53
CA PHE A 277 6.49 -2.62 1.55
C PHE A 277 6.02 -3.10 2.93
N ALA A 278 5.46 -4.32 3.02
CA ALA A 278 5.18 -4.94 4.31
C ALA A 278 6.50 -5.17 5.07
N PRO A 279 6.58 -4.87 6.38
CA PRO A 279 7.79 -5.00 7.16
C PRO A 279 8.34 -6.43 7.14
N PHE A 280 9.57 -6.56 6.66
CA PHE A 280 10.34 -7.79 6.69
C PHE A 280 11.77 -7.48 7.14
N ASN A 281 12.22 -8.14 8.19
CA ASN A 281 13.60 -8.04 8.65
C ASN A 281 14.41 -9.21 8.07
N PHE A 282 15.35 -8.90 7.17
CA PHE A 282 16.19 -9.89 6.50
C PHE A 282 17.24 -10.53 7.41
N GLU A 283 17.66 -9.85 8.49
CA GLU A 283 18.66 -10.36 9.42
C GLU A 283 18.03 -11.33 10.41
N THR A 284 16.95 -10.91 11.07
CA THR A 284 16.24 -11.73 12.07
C THR A 284 15.25 -12.70 11.44
N LYS A 285 15.02 -12.60 10.11
CA LYS A 285 14.05 -13.40 9.34
C LYS A 285 12.65 -13.34 9.95
N LYS A 286 12.25 -12.15 10.41
CA LYS A 286 10.92 -11.89 10.99
C LYS A 286 10.07 -11.08 10.03
N PHE A 287 8.78 -11.33 10.03
CA PHE A 287 7.82 -10.63 9.18
C PHE A 287 6.54 -10.28 9.91
N ASP A 288 5.88 -9.24 9.41
CA ASP A 288 4.54 -8.85 9.85
C ASP A 288 3.49 -9.27 8.80
N MET A 289 2.29 -9.60 9.28
CA MET A 289 1.12 -9.86 8.45
C MET A 289 -0.06 -9.02 8.95
N TYR A 290 -0.89 -8.57 8.01
CA TYR A 290 -2.09 -7.82 8.32
C TYR A 290 -3.32 -8.49 7.71
N VAL A 291 -4.39 -8.53 8.47
CA VAL A 291 -5.75 -8.80 8.00
C VAL A 291 -6.54 -7.51 8.13
N VAL A 292 -7.16 -7.06 7.06
CA VAL A 292 -7.86 -5.78 7.02
C VAL A 292 -9.25 -5.89 6.40
N ASP A 293 -10.13 -4.99 6.83
CA ASP A 293 -11.37 -4.68 6.15
C ASP A 293 -11.17 -3.45 5.25
N ARG A 294 -11.15 -3.65 3.92
CA ARG A 294 -10.88 -2.62 2.90
C ARG A 294 -11.74 -1.36 3.06
N GLN A 295 -12.96 -1.46 3.59
CA GLN A 295 -13.84 -0.30 3.70
C GLN A 295 -13.55 0.57 4.92
N ASN A 296 -12.94 0.00 5.96
CA ASN A 296 -12.87 0.62 7.28
C ASN A 296 -11.44 0.77 7.82
N VAL A 297 -10.41 0.51 6.99
CA VAL A 297 -8.99 0.55 7.40
C VAL A 297 -8.57 1.93 7.93
N GLY A 298 -8.84 2.99 7.17
CA GLY A 298 -8.20 4.27 7.44
C GLY A 298 -8.48 5.33 6.39
N ILE A 299 -7.85 6.48 6.61
CA ILE A 299 -7.94 7.66 5.76
C ILE A 299 -6.55 8.10 5.30
N LEU A 300 -6.51 8.59 4.06
CA LEU A 300 -5.39 9.32 3.51
C LEU A 300 -5.80 10.79 3.40
N LEU A 301 -5.30 11.61 4.33
CA LEU A 301 -5.45 13.05 4.26
C LEU A 301 -4.50 13.60 3.20
N GLU A 302 -5.03 14.10 2.09
CA GLU A 302 -4.25 14.78 1.06
C GLU A 302 -4.46 16.29 1.16
N LYS A 303 -3.39 17.04 1.46
CA LYS A 303 -3.43 18.50 1.48
C LYS A 303 -2.95 19.07 0.15
N ASP A 304 -1.70 18.77 -0.18
CA ASP A 304 -1.10 19.16 -1.45
C ASP A 304 -0.81 17.89 -2.24
N PRO A 305 -1.44 17.70 -3.41
CA PRO A 305 -1.11 16.58 -4.30
C PRO A 305 0.34 16.68 -4.77
N LEU A 306 0.81 15.64 -5.46
CA LEU A 306 2.12 15.63 -6.07
C LEU A 306 2.31 16.86 -6.98
N THR A 307 3.23 17.74 -6.59
CA THR A 307 3.53 18.98 -7.30
C THR A 307 5.03 19.14 -7.48
N THR A 308 5.42 19.77 -8.59
CA THR A 308 6.82 20.06 -8.91
C THR A 308 7.07 21.57 -8.92
N GLU A 309 8.18 22.00 -8.35
CA GLU A 309 8.72 23.35 -8.43
C GLU A 309 10.08 23.26 -9.11
N GLN A 310 10.34 24.12 -10.10
CA GLN A 310 11.67 24.24 -10.68
C GLN A 310 12.46 25.33 -9.96
N PHE A 311 13.74 25.08 -9.72
CA PHE A 311 14.67 26.03 -9.13
C PHE A 311 16.00 25.97 -9.87
N ASP A 312 16.54 27.13 -10.19
CA ASP A 312 17.80 27.30 -10.89
C ASP A 312 18.93 27.65 -9.91
N ASP A 313 20.05 26.94 -9.99
CA ASP A 313 21.28 27.25 -9.24
C ASP A 313 22.37 27.75 -10.20
N PRO A 314 22.46 29.07 -10.44
CA PRO A 314 23.35 29.65 -11.45
C PRO A 314 24.83 29.56 -11.08
N MET A 315 25.17 29.12 -9.87
CA MET A 315 26.57 28.93 -9.47
C MET A 315 27.11 27.54 -9.84
N ARG A 316 26.21 26.59 -10.16
CA ARG A 316 26.54 25.19 -10.42
C ARG A 316 26.05 24.70 -11.78
N ASP A 317 25.44 25.56 -12.59
CA ASP A 317 24.89 25.24 -13.92
C ASP A 317 23.98 23.99 -13.87
N ILE A 318 23.08 23.96 -12.88
CA ILE A 318 22.16 22.85 -12.61
C ILE A 318 20.74 23.37 -12.40
N GLN A 319 19.82 22.83 -13.18
CA GLN A 319 18.38 22.95 -12.97
C GLN A 319 17.90 21.88 -11.98
N SER A 320 17.34 22.31 -10.85
CA SER A 320 16.79 21.43 -9.83
C SER A 320 15.27 21.37 -9.91
N ILE A 321 14.72 20.18 -10.12
CA ILE A 321 13.28 19.91 -10.05
C ILE A 321 12.96 19.38 -8.66
N LYS A 322 12.27 20.18 -7.87
CA LYS A 322 11.82 19.83 -6.53
C LYS A 322 10.41 19.27 -6.58
N ILE A 323 10.25 18.06 -6.09
CA ILE A 323 8.97 17.36 -6.00
C ILE A 323 8.51 17.43 -4.55
N LYS A 324 7.26 17.80 -4.32
CA LYS A 324 6.67 17.87 -3.00
C LYS A 324 5.27 17.28 -2.99
N GLU A 325 4.94 16.66 -1.86
CA GLU A 325 3.61 16.15 -1.57
C GLU A 325 3.34 16.38 -0.08
N ARG A 326 2.10 16.72 0.28
CA ARG A 326 1.70 16.85 1.68
C ARG A 326 0.50 15.96 1.95
N TYR A 327 0.75 14.93 2.75
CA TYR A 327 -0.27 13.97 3.16
C TYR A 327 -0.11 13.55 4.62
N GLY A 328 -1.22 13.15 5.24
CA GLY A 328 -1.27 12.48 6.53
C GLY A 328 -1.96 11.13 6.36
N ILE A 329 -1.53 10.13 7.12
CA ILE A 329 -2.15 8.80 7.14
C ILE A 329 -2.72 8.59 8.54
N GLY A 330 -4.00 8.25 8.60
CA GLY A 330 -4.70 7.92 9.84
C GLY A 330 -5.35 6.56 9.73
N VAL A 331 -5.16 5.72 10.74
CA VAL A 331 -5.95 4.48 10.90
C VAL A 331 -7.22 4.85 11.63
N LEU A 332 -8.38 4.39 11.17
CA LEU A 332 -9.65 4.70 11.81
C LEU A 332 -9.94 3.74 12.98
N ASN A 333 -10.84 4.16 13.87
CA ASN A 333 -11.44 3.31 14.92
C ASN A 333 -10.40 2.55 15.77
N GLU A 334 -9.33 3.25 16.16
CA GLU A 334 -8.23 2.70 16.98
C GLU A 334 -7.55 1.48 16.35
N GLY A 335 -7.65 1.30 15.03
CA GLY A 335 -7.08 0.17 14.31
C GLY A 335 -7.80 -1.16 14.51
N ARG A 336 -9.03 -1.16 15.04
CA ARG A 336 -9.83 -2.37 15.23
C ARG A 336 -10.19 -3.10 13.92
N ALA A 337 -10.19 -2.38 12.79
CA ALA A 337 -10.38 -2.93 11.45
C ALA A 337 -9.12 -3.57 10.84
N VAL A 338 -7.97 -3.47 11.54
CA VAL A 338 -6.66 -3.99 11.10
C VAL A 338 -6.14 -4.92 12.18
N ALA A 339 -6.23 -6.23 11.97
CA ALA A 339 -5.56 -7.19 12.82
C ALA A 339 -4.12 -7.39 12.35
N THR A 340 -3.18 -7.10 13.24
CA THR A 340 -1.75 -7.22 12.98
C THR A 340 -1.16 -8.40 13.75
N ALA A 341 -0.46 -9.27 13.03
CA ALA A 341 0.48 -10.23 13.61
C ALA A 341 1.91 -9.75 13.39
N ARG A 342 2.65 -9.52 14.48
CA ARG A 342 4.01 -9.00 14.44
C ARG A 342 5.04 -10.08 14.74
N ASN A 343 6.23 -9.89 14.19
CA ASN A 343 7.42 -10.66 14.56
C ASN A 343 7.27 -12.17 14.30
N LEU A 344 6.59 -12.56 13.23
CA LEU A 344 6.44 -13.95 12.83
C LEU A 344 7.77 -14.49 12.28
N ALA A 345 8.19 -15.66 12.73
CA ALA A 345 9.40 -16.31 12.25
C ALA A 345 9.19 -16.88 10.84
N PHE A 346 10.12 -16.58 9.93
CA PHE A 346 10.18 -17.17 8.59
C PHE A 346 10.78 -18.58 8.62
N GLU A 347 10.06 -19.50 9.25
CA GLU A 347 10.40 -20.92 9.34
C GLU A 347 9.17 -21.78 9.00
N LYS A 348 9.37 -23.09 8.82
CA LYS A 348 8.25 -24.00 8.54
C LYS A 348 7.54 -24.34 9.85
N SER A 349 6.22 -24.46 9.80
CA SER A 349 5.42 -24.99 10.89
C SER A 349 5.14 -26.48 10.69
N TYR A 350 5.19 -27.24 11.77
CA TYR A 350 4.75 -28.62 11.81
C TYR A 350 3.45 -28.74 12.61
N PRO A 351 2.56 -29.69 12.27
CA PRO A 351 1.34 -29.91 13.03
C PRO A 351 1.68 -30.36 14.45
N ALA A 352 0.83 -29.98 15.41
CA ALA A 352 0.99 -30.40 16.80
C ALA A 352 1.03 -31.93 16.90
N PRO A 353 1.96 -32.52 17.67
CA PRO A 353 1.99 -33.97 17.89
C PRO A 353 0.71 -34.41 18.61
N GLU A 354 0.09 -35.50 18.15
CA GLU A 354 -1.10 -36.07 18.80
C GLU A 354 -0.78 -36.45 20.25
N ARG A 355 -1.41 -35.76 21.21
CA ARG A 355 -1.27 -36.08 22.64
C ARG A 355 -2.29 -37.16 23.01
N ILE A 356 -1.83 -38.41 23.12
CA ILE A 356 -2.63 -39.49 23.67
C ILE A 356 -2.78 -39.26 25.18
N LYS A 357 -3.94 -38.75 25.61
CA LYS A 357 -4.29 -38.74 27.03
C LYS A 357 -4.72 -40.15 27.43
N ILE A 358 -3.86 -40.86 28.15
CA ILE A 358 -4.26 -42.09 28.83
C ILE A 358 -5.16 -41.65 29.99
N VAL A 359 -6.46 -41.89 29.85
CA VAL A 359 -7.41 -41.76 30.96
C VAL A 359 -7.15 -42.95 31.87
N SER A 360 -6.40 -42.73 32.95
CA SER A 360 -6.21 -43.72 34.02
C SER A 360 -7.39 -43.71 34.98
#